data_AF-A0AA41H9H2-F1
#
_entry.id   AF-A0AA41H9H2-F1
#
_cell.length_a   1.000
_cell.length_b   1.000
_cell.length_c   1.000
_cell.angle_alpha   90.00
_cell.angle_beta   90.00
_cell.angle_gamma   90.00
#
_symmetry.space_group_name_H-M   'P 1'
#
loop_
_entity.id
_entity.type
_entity.pdbx_description
1 polymer ?
#
loop_
_entity_poly.entity_id
_entity_poly.type
_entity_poly.pdbx_seq_one_letter_code
_entity_poly.pdbx_strand_id
1 'polypeptide(L)'
;MANAKFHWYDLVAGFQQAADIRDPIGRYQRRMQFELEAAAAQHHLFFAVVRPRVRFDITGAIQWGFFSLKLTLPLLLGADEARESITIELKVPFAATMKKPTVTLTPNFVTLNWGGLIEALSIHDILQTYAHALKIPSKVVYVGQTRDDDARLSKGRLPALQKLHAQHSAHFDTLLLVQQLEVQVSCADGDPAEAPHNAHPLAAETLLAERMDVIEAALSGYFEGPDARTRNQEQRLLRAARLTEVQAEHNLAQITIDLQYQDTGHYKYLCSEHAASAKRHLLGCHIANGQAMAAPLPLPLEGKKAKS
;
A
#
# COMPACT_ATOMS: atom_id res chain seq x y z
N MET A 1 5.56 -14.69 0.39
CA MET A 1 4.27 -13.93 0.46
C MET A 1 4.61 -12.49 0.82
N ALA A 2 4.14 -11.48 0.08
CA ALA A 2 4.50 -10.09 0.38
C ALA A 2 3.85 -9.61 1.69
N ASN A 3 4.66 -9.12 2.62
CA ASN A 3 4.16 -8.40 3.79
C ASN A 3 3.86 -6.97 3.35
N ALA A 4 2.58 -6.62 3.28
CA ALA A 4 2.10 -5.38 2.68
C ALA A 4 1.20 -4.62 3.65
N LYS A 5 1.43 -3.32 3.81
CA LYS A 5 0.70 -2.45 4.73
C LYS A 5 0.26 -1.17 4.03
N PHE A 6 -1.00 -0.79 4.23
CA PHE A 6 -1.49 0.51 3.76
C PHE A 6 -1.25 1.59 4.81
N HIS A 7 -0.77 2.74 4.36
CA HIS A 7 -0.67 3.98 5.12
C HIS A 7 -1.52 5.05 4.43
N TRP A 8 -2.27 5.84 5.19
CA TRP A 8 -3.10 6.89 4.61
C TRP A 8 -2.27 8.14 4.30
N TYR A 9 -1.91 8.32 3.03
CA TYR A 9 -1.02 9.38 2.59
C TYR A 9 -1.59 10.78 2.84
N ASP A 10 -2.89 10.97 2.66
CA ASP A 10 -3.52 12.29 2.83
C ASP A 10 -3.38 12.83 4.25
N LEU A 11 -3.30 11.94 5.24
CA LEU A 11 -2.95 12.33 6.59
C LEU A 11 -1.53 12.91 6.60
N VAL A 12 -0.53 12.20 6.08
CA VAL A 12 0.87 12.67 6.06
C VAL A 12 1.05 13.96 5.25
N ALA A 13 0.47 14.04 4.06
CA ALA A 13 0.62 15.19 3.15
C ALA A 13 -0.08 16.45 3.66
N GLY A 14 -1.12 16.31 4.49
CA GLY A 14 -1.91 17.41 5.03
C GLY A 14 -1.35 18.05 6.32
N PHE A 15 -0.31 17.50 6.95
CA PHE A 15 0.22 18.04 8.21
C PHE A 15 1.25 19.15 8.00
N GLN A 16 0.94 20.33 8.56
CA GLN A 16 1.92 21.40 8.77
C GLN A 16 2.32 21.60 10.24
N GLN A 17 1.65 20.93 11.19
CA GLN A 17 1.96 21.00 12.62
C GLN A 17 2.32 19.63 13.19
N ALA A 18 3.24 19.61 14.15
CA ALA A 18 3.61 18.41 14.88
C ALA A 18 2.39 17.85 15.62
N ALA A 19 2.03 16.61 15.34
CA ALA A 19 0.90 15.94 15.98
C ALA A 19 1.11 15.84 17.50
N ASP A 20 0.09 16.21 18.29
CA ASP A 20 0.16 16.11 19.75
C ASP A 20 0.08 14.64 20.19
N ILE A 21 1.17 14.12 20.77
CA ILE A 21 1.26 12.74 21.26
C ILE A 21 0.35 12.48 22.47
N ARG A 22 -0.19 13.51 23.11
CA ARG A 22 -1.17 13.36 24.21
C ARG A 22 -2.54 12.98 23.66
N ASP A 23 -2.86 13.40 22.44
CA ASP A 23 -4.06 13.01 21.71
C ASP A 23 -3.90 11.59 21.10
N PRO A 24 -4.85 10.66 21.31
CA PRO A 24 -4.91 9.38 20.60
C PRO A 24 -4.72 9.48 19.08
N ILE A 25 -5.33 10.48 18.43
CA ILE A 25 -5.19 10.66 16.97
C ILE A 25 -3.77 11.11 16.62
N GLY A 26 -3.19 12.03 17.39
CA GLY A 26 -1.80 12.44 17.18
C GLY A 26 -0.80 11.31 17.38
N ARG A 27 -1.02 10.42 18.37
CA ARG A 27 -0.22 9.17 18.51
C ARG A 27 -0.33 8.27 17.29
N TYR A 28 -1.55 8.10 16.76
CA TYR A 28 -1.76 7.29 15.55
C TYR A 28 -0.93 7.83 14.38
N GLN A 29 -1.00 9.14 14.14
CA GLN A 29 -0.29 9.80 13.06
C GLN A 29 1.23 9.71 13.23
N ARG A 30 1.73 9.92 14.45
CA ARG A 30 3.17 9.79 14.75
C ARG A 30 3.68 8.37 14.55
N ARG A 31 2.89 7.36 14.95
CA ARG A 31 3.21 5.95 14.68
C ARG A 31 3.28 5.68 13.17
N MET A 32 2.31 6.14 12.40
CA MET A 32 2.33 5.97 10.94
C MET A 32 3.55 6.64 10.31
N GLN A 33 3.92 7.85 10.76
CA GLN A 33 5.13 8.53 10.28
C GLN A 33 6.39 7.74 10.60
N PHE A 34 6.52 7.23 11.83
CA PHE A 34 7.67 6.41 12.23
C PHE A 34 7.77 5.12 11.41
N GLU A 35 6.64 4.47 11.11
CA GLU A 35 6.61 3.29 10.26
C GLU A 35 7.08 3.60 8.83
N LEU A 36 6.68 4.74 8.27
CA LEU A 36 7.14 5.19 6.96
C LEU A 36 8.62 5.59 6.97
N GLU A 37 9.12 6.21 8.04
CA GLU A 37 10.54 6.51 8.23
C GLU A 37 11.37 5.22 8.30
N ALA A 38 10.91 4.22 9.04
CA ALA A 38 11.56 2.91 9.11
C ALA A 38 11.56 2.19 7.76
N ALA A 39 10.46 2.26 7.00
CA ALA A 39 10.39 1.70 5.66
C ALA A 39 11.27 2.45 4.64
N ALA A 40 11.47 3.76 4.82
CA ALA A 40 12.33 4.57 3.94
C ALA A 40 13.82 4.22 4.09
N ALA A 41 14.22 3.68 5.24
CA ALA A 41 15.57 3.14 5.44
C ALA A 41 15.80 1.77 4.76
N GLN A 42 14.76 1.21 4.12
CA GLN A 42 14.79 -0.11 3.49
C GLN A 42 14.44 -0.01 1.99
N HIS A 43 14.91 -0.95 1.18
CA HIS A 43 14.56 -1.07 -0.24
C HIS A 43 13.20 -1.75 -0.44
N HIS A 44 12.12 -1.13 0.04
CA HIS A 44 10.77 -1.61 -0.22
C HIS A 44 10.18 -0.97 -1.46
N LEU A 45 9.21 -1.66 -2.06
CA LEU A 45 8.33 -1.05 -3.05
C LEU A 45 7.13 -0.45 -2.35
N PHE A 46 6.58 0.62 -2.91
CA PHE A 46 5.28 1.12 -2.53
C PHE A 46 4.42 1.39 -3.76
N PHE A 47 3.11 1.20 -3.62
CA PHE A 47 2.13 1.67 -4.59
C PHE A 47 1.36 2.85 -4.02
N ALA A 48 1.21 3.93 -4.80
CA ALA A 48 0.17 4.91 -4.51
C ALA A 48 -1.15 4.37 -5.04
N VAL A 49 -2.11 4.22 -4.14
CA VAL A 49 -3.41 3.65 -4.41
C VAL A 49 -4.46 4.71 -4.11
N VAL A 50 -5.32 5.00 -5.07
CA VAL A 50 -6.47 5.87 -4.87
C VAL A 50 -7.74 5.06 -4.66
N ARG A 51 -8.59 5.54 -3.77
CA ARG A 51 -9.90 4.96 -3.45
C ARG A 51 -10.94 6.05 -3.34
N PRO A 52 -12.21 5.80 -3.72
CA PRO A 52 -13.30 6.73 -3.44
C PRO A 52 -13.24 7.18 -1.98
N ARG A 53 -13.38 8.50 -1.77
CA ARG A 53 -13.29 9.10 -0.45
C ARG A 53 -14.28 8.45 0.51
N VAL A 54 -13.85 8.09 1.72
CA VAL A 54 -14.76 7.58 2.76
C VAL A 54 -14.59 8.39 4.03
N ARG A 55 -15.67 8.88 4.62
CA ARG A 55 -15.65 9.58 5.90
C ARG A 55 -16.69 9.00 6.85
N PHE A 56 -16.51 9.17 8.15
CA PHE A 56 -17.57 8.93 9.11
C PHE A 56 -18.61 10.06 9.02
N ASP A 57 -19.89 9.70 8.99
CA ASP A 57 -20.97 10.68 9.13
C ASP A 57 -21.11 11.06 10.60
N ILE A 58 -20.55 12.20 10.98
CA ILE A 58 -20.59 12.71 12.36
C ILE A 58 -22.00 13.12 12.81
N THR A 59 -22.93 13.29 11.88
CA THR A 59 -24.34 13.60 12.18
C THR A 59 -25.20 12.35 12.29
N GLY A 60 -24.70 11.22 11.79
CA GLY A 60 -25.36 9.93 11.83
C GLY A 60 -25.38 9.31 13.23
N ALA A 61 -26.38 8.47 13.47
CA ALA A 61 -26.51 7.75 14.74
C ALA A 61 -25.57 6.54 14.79
N ILE A 62 -24.76 6.45 15.84
CA ILE A 62 -23.99 5.26 16.18
C ILE A 62 -24.94 4.25 16.82
N GLN A 63 -24.92 3.00 16.34
CA GLN A 63 -25.81 1.95 16.85
C GLN A 63 -25.03 0.78 17.42
N TRP A 64 -25.58 0.18 18.48
CA TRP A 64 -25.02 -1.02 19.09
C TRP A 64 -25.99 -2.19 18.97
N GLY A 65 -25.46 -3.38 18.68
CA GLY A 65 -26.21 -4.62 18.82
C GLY A 65 -26.63 -4.85 20.27
N PHE A 66 -27.86 -5.30 20.48
CA PHE A 66 -28.51 -5.38 21.80
C PHE A 66 -27.79 -6.29 22.82
N PHE A 67 -27.06 -7.32 22.37
CA PHE A 67 -26.31 -8.26 23.23
C PHE A 67 -24.87 -8.51 22.77
N SER A 68 -24.30 -7.62 21.95
CA SER A 68 -22.99 -7.86 21.36
C SER A 68 -22.17 -6.59 21.24
N LEU A 69 -20.87 -6.72 21.05
CA LEU A 69 -19.99 -5.62 20.69
C LEU A 69 -20.01 -5.33 19.19
N LYS A 70 -21.15 -5.58 18.54
CA LYS A 70 -21.40 -5.16 17.17
C LYS A 70 -21.73 -3.67 17.17
N LEU A 71 -20.82 -2.89 16.63
CA LEU A 71 -20.88 -1.45 16.50
C LEU A 71 -21.19 -1.11 15.05
N THR A 72 -22.26 -0.37 14.81
CA THR A 72 -22.59 0.16 13.48
C THR A 72 -22.21 1.63 13.43
N LEU A 73 -21.31 1.96 12.50
CA LEU A 73 -20.79 3.29 12.26
C LEU A 73 -21.39 3.85 10.96
N PRO A 74 -21.95 5.06 10.98
CA PRO A 74 -22.47 5.70 9.78
C PRO A 74 -21.33 6.30 8.95
N LEU A 75 -21.43 6.18 7.63
CA LEU A 75 -20.39 6.54 6.67
C LEU A 75 -20.94 7.47 5.57
N LEU A 76 -20.05 8.26 4.99
CA LEU A 76 -20.25 9.02 3.76
C LEU A 76 -19.26 8.51 2.72
N LEU A 77 -19.76 8.10 1.55
CA LEU A 77 -18.98 7.51 0.48
C LEU A 77 -18.96 8.39 -0.78
N GLY A 78 -17.75 8.58 -1.32
CA GLY A 78 -17.50 9.28 -2.56
C GLY A 78 -17.66 10.79 -2.48
N ALA A 79 -17.65 11.43 -3.65
CA ALA A 79 -17.81 12.87 -3.80
C ALA A 79 -19.22 13.36 -3.45
N ASP A 80 -20.22 12.52 -3.73
CA ASP A 80 -21.64 12.83 -3.50
C ASP A 80 -22.07 12.58 -2.04
N GLU A 81 -21.13 12.19 -1.18
CA GLU A 81 -21.36 11.88 0.24
C GLU A 81 -22.53 10.90 0.45
N ALA A 82 -22.59 9.85 -0.38
CA ALA A 82 -23.64 8.85 -0.31
C ALA A 82 -23.62 8.19 1.09
N ARG A 83 -24.76 8.24 1.78
CA ARG A 83 -24.89 7.72 3.14
C ARG A 83 -24.88 6.21 3.14
N GLU A 84 -23.95 5.64 3.89
CA GLU A 84 -23.75 4.21 4.06
C GLU A 84 -23.53 3.88 5.53
N SER A 85 -23.37 2.60 5.85
CA SER A 85 -22.97 2.18 7.19
C SER A 85 -22.06 0.97 7.15
N ILE A 86 -21.27 0.80 8.21
CA ILE A 86 -20.46 -0.39 8.43
C ILE A 86 -20.73 -0.94 9.82
N THR A 87 -20.99 -2.24 9.89
CA THR A 87 -21.09 -2.96 11.16
C THR A 87 -19.81 -3.73 11.41
N ILE A 88 -19.16 -3.44 12.54
CA ILE A 88 -17.94 -4.11 12.99
C ILE A 88 -18.17 -4.83 14.30
N GLU A 89 -17.52 -5.96 14.50
CA GLU A 89 -17.55 -6.70 15.75
C GLU A 89 -16.27 -6.44 16.54
N LEU A 90 -16.40 -5.72 17.64
CA LEU A 90 -15.26 -5.39 18.50
C LEU A 90 -14.95 -6.53 19.47
N LYS A 91 -13.67 -6.69 19.77
CA LYS A 91 -13.18 -7.56 20.85
C LYS A 91 -12.72 -6.68 22.01
N VAL A 92 -13.05 -7.07 23.24
CA VAL A 92 -12.58 -6.35 24.44
C VAL A 92 -11.06 -6.50 24.54
N PRO A 93 -10.29 -5.41 24.51
CA PRO A 93 -8.84 -5.48 24.70
C PRO A 93 -8.48 -5.95 26.11
N PHE A 94 -7.34 -6.62 26.26
CA PHE A 94 -6.88 -7.11 27.57
C PHE A 94 -6.70 -5.98 28.61
N ALA A 95 -6.25 -4.80 28.17
CA ALA A 95 -6.03 -3.64 29.03
C ALA A 95 -7.30 -2.79 29.28
N ALA A 96 -8.46 -3.22 28.79
CA ALA A 96 -9.71 -2.48 28.97
C ALA A 96 -10.21 -2.57 30.43
N THR A 97 -10.69 -1.45 30.95
CA THR A 97 -11.37 -1.41 32.27
C THR A 97 -12.89 -1.38 32.13
N MET A 98 -13.40 -1.23 30.91
CA MET A 98 -14.83 -1.26 30.57
C MET A 98 -15.13 -2.43 29.62
N LYS A 99 -16.33 -3.02 29.75
CA LYS A 99 -16.79 -4.09 28.85
C LYS A 99 -17.28 -3.59 27.48
N LYS A 100 -17.59 -2.29 27.39
CA LYS A 100 -18.10 -1.62 26.19
C LYS A 100 -17.49 -0.21 26.14
N PRO A 101 -16.90 0.23 25.01
CA PRO A 101 -16.23 1.52 24.95
C PRO A 101 -17.23 2.64 24.71
N THR A 102 -16.86 3.85 25.14
CA THR A 102 -17.46 5.08 24.61
C THR A 102 -16.87 5.36 23.23
N VAL A 103 -17.72 5.77 22.28
CA VAL A 103 -17.32 5.97 20.88
C VAL A 103 -17.44 7.45 20.53
N THR A 104 -16.36 8.01 19.98
CA THR A 104 -16.35 9.37 19.43
C THR A 104 -15.94 9.31 17.97
N LEU A 105 -16.64 10.05 17.11
CA LEU A 105 -16.33 10.14 15.69
C LEU A 105 -15.78 11.51 15.32
N THR A 106 -14.79 11.48 14.43
CA THR A 106 -14.38 12.59 13.58
C THR A 106 -14.53 12.12 12.13
N PRO A 107 -14.46 13.00 11.12
CA PRO A 107 -14.61 12.57 9.73
C PRO A 107 -13.64 11.45 9.31
N ASN A 108 -12.44 11.40 9.89
CA ASN A 108 -11.38 10.46 9.50
C ASN A 108 -11.17 9.31 10.51
N PHE A 109 -11.54 9.52 11.78
CA PHE A 109 -11.22 8.61 12.88
C PHE A 109 -12.42 8.26 13.75
N VAL A 110 -12.42 7.02 14.24
CA VAL A 110 -13.22 6.58 15.38
C VAL A 110 -12.29 6.40 16.58
N THR A 111 -12.66 6.99 17.70
CA THR A 111 -11.97 6.82 18.98
C THR A 111 -12.82 5.93 19.88
N LEU A 112 -12.23 4.82 20.34
CA LEU A 112 -12.83 3.86 21.27
C LEU A 112 -12.17 4.04 22.64
N ASN A 113 -12.94 4.53 23.61
CA ASN A 113 -12.49 4.68 24.98
C ASN A 113 -12.99 3.53 25.84
N TRP A 114 -12.10 2.61 26.18
CA TRP A 114 -12.34 1.45 27.04
C TRP A 114 -12.05 1.71 28.53
N GLY A 115 -11.97 2.98 28.93
CA GLY A 115 -11.56 3.43 30.26
C GLY A 115 -10.04 3.56 30.37
N GLY A 116 -9.36 2.50 30.83
CA GLY A 116 -7.90 2.48 30.99
C GLY A 116 -7.10 2.44 29.66
N LEU A 117 -7.81 2.26 28.54
CA LEU A 117 -7.23 2.21 27.20
C LEU A 117 -8.07 3.08 26.26
N ILE A 118 -7.41 3.94 25.49
CA ILE A 118 -8.04 4.73 24.43
C ILE A 118 -7.34 4.42 23.11
N GLU A 119 -8.11 3.95 22.15
CA GLU A 119 -7.65 3.59 20.82
C GLU A 119 -8.28 4.54 19.78
N ALA A 120 -7.48 5.01 18.83
CA ALA A 120 -7.96 5.73 17.67
C ALA A 120 -7.68 4.89 16.42
N LEU A 121 -8.71 4.68 15.61
CA LEU A 121 -8.65 3.94 14.36
C LEU A 121 -9.11 4.89 13.24
N SER A 122 -8.32 4.98 12.17
CA SER A 122 -8.78 5.66 10.97
C SER A 122 -9.87 4.84 10.28
N ILE A 123 -10.67 5.49 9.44
CA ILE A 123 -11.66 4.79 8.63
C ILE A 123 -11.03 3.68 7.77
N HIS A 124 -9.82 3.90 7.25
CA HIS A 124 -9.14 2.88 6.46
C HIS A 124 -8.57 1.75 7.30
N ASP A 125 -8.26 1.94 8.59
CA ASP A 125 -7.94 0.79 9.47
C ASP A 125 -9.18 -0.08 9.69
N ILE A 126 -10.35 0.56 9.89
CA ILE A 126 -11.62 -0.14 10.05
C ILE A 126 -11.92 -0.98 8.81
N LEU A 127 -11.84 -0.37 7.62
CA LEU A 127 -12.13 -1.05 6.36
C LEU A 127 -11.07 -2.12 5.98
N GLN A 128 -9.86 -2.06 6.52
CA GLN A 128 -8.85 -3.11 6.32
C GLN A 128 -9.00 -4.28 7.28
N THR A 129 -9.37 -3.99 8.53
CA THR A 129 -9.31 -4.97 9.63
C THR A 129 -10.60 -5.75 9.78
N TYR A 130 -11.75 -5.09 9.61
CA TYR A 130 -13.05 -5.71 9.87
C TYR A 130 -13.73 -6.15 8.57
N ALA A 131 -14.40 -7.30 8.62
CA ALA A 131 -15.16 -7.81 7.48
C ALA A 131 -16.33 -6.86 7.15
N HIS A 132 -16.48 -6.53 5.88
CA HIS A 132 -17.55 -5.66 5.40
C HIS A 132 -17.95 -6.00 3.96
N ALA A 133 -19.15 -5.59 3.56
CA ALA A 133 -19.66 -5.83 2.20
C ALA A 133 -19.30 -4.73 1.19
N LEU A 134 -18.71 -3.61 1.65
CA LEU A 134 -18.35 -2.48 0.77
C LEU A 134 -17.32 -2.89 -0.28
N LYS A 135 -17.68 -2.79 -1.56
CA LYS A 135 -16.84 -3.12 -2.73
C LYS A 135 -16.18 -1.86 -3.29
N ILE A 136 -15.28 -1.28 -2.51
CA ILE A 136 -14.59 -0.04 -2.89
C ILE A 136 -13.30 -0.43 -3.66
N PRO A 137 -13.11 0.04 -4.91
CA PRO A 137 -11.95 -0.32 -5.71
C PRO A 137 -10.66 0.34 -5.18
N SER A 138 -9.56 -0.40 -5.22
CA SER A 138 -8.20 0.08 -4.95
C SER A 138 -7.45 0.25 -6.27
N LYS A 139 -7.38 1.48 -6.80
CA LYS A 139 -6.70 1.77 -8.08
C LYS A 139 -5.26 2.18 -7.85
N VAL A 140 -4.30 1.40 -8.32
CA VAL A 140 -2.88 1.77 -8.37
C VAL A 140 -2.71 2.85 -9.44
N VAL A 141 -2.10 3.97 -9.04
CA VAL A 141 -1.82 5.11 -9.93
C VAL A 141 -0.34 5.47 -10.00
N TYR A 142 0.48 4.88 -9.13
CA TYR A 142 1.92 5.09 -9.11
C TYR A 142 2.63 3.93 -8.41
N VAL A 143 3.79 3.55 -8.92
CA VAL A 143 4.70 2.58 -8.30
C VAL A 143 6.03 3.28 -8.01
N GLY A 144 6.58 3.06 -6.82
CA GLY A 144 7.82 3.68 -6.37
C GLY A 144 8.62 2.80 -5.43
N GLN A 145 9.84 3.23 -5.12
CA GLN A 145 10.69 2.69 -4.06
C GLN A 145 10.64 3.58 -2.82
N THR A 146 10.69 2.98 -1.63
CA THR A 146 10.68 3.72 -0.35
C THR A 146 12.00 4.38 -0.03
N ARG A 147 13.12 3.90 -0.59
CA ARG A 147 14.45 4.46 -0.34
C ARG A 147 14.47 5.93 -0.74
N ASP A 148 14.66 6.78 0.25
CA ASP A 148 14.58 8.23 0.12
C ASP A 148 15.44 8.87 1.21
N ASP A 149 16.68 9.23 0.83
CA ASP A 149 17.69 9.75 1.76
C ASP A 149 17.25 11.06 2.45
N ASP A 150 16.34 11.82 1.83
CA ASP A 150 15.79 13.06 2.38
C ASP A 150 14.52 12.86 3.22
N ALA A 151 14.05 11.61 3.32
CA ALA A 151 12.80 11.22 3.97
C ALA A 151 11.59 12.02 3.44
N ARG A 152 11.55 12.32 2.13
CA ARG A 152 10.46 13.06 1.48
C ARG A 152 9.17 12.23 1.52
N LEU A 153 9.21 10.91 1.38
CA LEU A 153 8.03 10.04 1.45
C LEU A 153 7.34 10.15 2.82
N SER A 154 8.07 9.94 3.91
CA SER A 154 7.52 9.98 5.28
C SER A 154 7.12 11.38 5.74
N LYS A 155 7.69 12.43 5.13
CA LYS A 155 7.31 13.83 5.35
C LYS A 155 6.19 14.32 4.41
N GLY A 156 5.66 13.48 3.52
CA GLY A 156 4.62 13.88 2.56
C GLY A 156 5.10 14.88 1.50
N ARG A 157 6.41 14.86 1.19
CA ARG A 157 7.12 15.80 0.30
C ARG A 157 7.62 15.18 -1.00
N LEU A 158 7.29 13.91 -1.28
CA LEU A 158 7.67 13.29 -2.54
C LEU A 158 6.89 13.96 -3.70
N PRO A 159 7.54 14.64 -4.66
CA PRO A 159 6.86 15.50 -5.62
C PRO A 159 5.81 14.78 -6.49
N ALA A 160 6.11 13.53 -6.89
CA ALA A 160 5.16 12.72 -7.67
C ALA A 160 3.85 12.46 -6.89
N LEU A 161 3.96 12.17 -5.60
CA LEU A 161 2.79 11.94 -4.74
C LEU A 161 2.05 13.22 -4.39
N GLN A 162 2.76 14.35 -4.20
CA GLN A 162 2.11 15.64 -4.00
C GLN A 162 1.27 16.04 -5.21
N LYS A 163 1.80 15.83 -6.42
CA LYS A 163 1.06 16.06 -7.68
C LYS A 163 -0.18 15.16 -7.76
N LEU A 164 -0.03 13.87 -7.46
CA LEU A 164 -1.14 12.91 -7.46
C LEU A 164 -2.21 13.27 -6.43
N HIS A 165 -1.79 13.58 -5.20
CA HIS A 165 -2.69 14.02 -4.14
C HIS A 165 -3.45 15.28 -4.56
N ALA A 166 -2.78 16.28 -5.12
CA ALA A 166 -3.44 17.49 -5.62
C ALA A 166 -4.43 17.21 -6.76
N GLN A 167 -4.18 16.20 -7.60
CA GLN A 167 -5.08 15.81 -8.70
C GLN A 167 -6.31 15.04 -8.23
N HIS A 168 -6.22 14.30 -7.13
CA HIS A 168 -7.24 13.33 -6.72
C HIS A 168 -7.97 13.65 -5.41
N SER A 169 -7.41 14.50 -4.54
CA SER A 169 -7.86 14.71 -3.15
C SER A 169 -9.31 15.18 -3.00
N ALA A 170 -9.89 15.81 -4.02
CA ALA A 170 -11.29 16.22 -3.99
C ALA A 170 -12.25 15.02 -3.92
N HIS A 171 -11.93 13.91 -4.58
CA HIS A 171 -12.85 12.78 -4.79
C HIS A 171 -12.31 11.46 -4.26
N PHE A 172 -11.00 11.36 -4.04
CA PHE A 172 -10.34 10.13 -3.67
C PHE A 172 -9.42 10.32 -2.47
N ASP A 173 -9.34 9.30 -1.63
CA ASP A 173 -8.30 9.14 -0.64
C ASP A 173 -7.07 8.51 -1.29
N THR A 174 -5.88 9.04 -0.98
CA THR A 174 -4.60 8.49 -1.43
C THR A 174 -3.97 7.66 -0.32
N LEU A 175 -3.63 6.41 -0.65
CA LEU A 175 -2.98 5.46 0.24
C LEU A 175 -1.61 5.06 -0.31
N LEU A 176 -0.68 4.74 0.58
CA LEU A 176 0.58 4.07 0.24
C LEU A 176 0.49 2.61 0.67
N LEU A 177 0.52 1.69 -0.30
CA LEU A 177 0.71 0.27 -0.04
C LEU A 177 2.21 -0.02 -0.03
N VAL A 178 2.83 0.00 1.13
CA VAL A 178 4.25 -0.34 1.32
C VAL A 178 4.38 -1.86 1.39
N GLN A 179 5.30 -2.42 0.62
CA GLN A 179 5.44 -3.84 0.39
C GLN A 179 6.88 -4.29 0.60
N GLN A 180 7.06 -5.18 1.55
CA GLN A 180 8.27 -5.97 1.65
C GLN A 180 8.13 -7.18 0.73
N LEU A 181 8.96 -7.21 -0.31
CA LEU A 181 9.00 -8.30 -1.27
C LEU A 181 10.06 -9.32 -0.87
N GLU A 182 9.67 -10.59 -0.92
CA GLU A 182 10.59 -11.71 -0.91
C GLU A 182 10.91 -12.04 -2.38
N VAL A 183 12.13 -11.72 -2.81
CA VAL A 183 12.56 -11.97 -4.19
C VAL A 183 13.19 -13.35 -4.27
N GLN A 184 12.57 -14.25 -5.01
CA GLN A 184 13.11 -15.56 -5.32
C GLN A 184 13.60 -15.57 -6.77
N VAL A 185 14.88 -15.89 -6.98
CA VAL A 185 15.47 -15.98 -8.33
C VAL A 185 15.63 -17.45 -8.70
N SER A 186 15.09 -17.81 -9.87
CA SER A 186 15.26 -19.14 -10.46
C SER A 186 16.02 -18.99 -11.77
N CYS A 187 17.31 -19.30 -11.76
CA CYS A 187 18.18 -19.35 -12.93
C CYS A 187 18.99 -20.65 -12.95
N ALA A 188 19.53 -21.00 -14.12
CA ALA A 188 20.32 -22.22 -14.30
C ALA A 188 21.56 -22.28 -13.40
N ASP A 189 22.14 -21.10 -13.09
CA ASP A 189 23.38 -20.96 -12.31
C ASP A 189 23.14 -20.74 -10.80
N GLY A 190 21.89 -20.80 -10.33
CA GLY A 190 21.52 -20.55 -8.93
C GLY A 190 21.41 -19.06 -8.57
N ASP A 191 20.76 -18.74 -7.45
CA ASP A 191 20.47 -17.34 -7.08
C ASP A 191 21.77 -16.53 -6.87
N PRO A 192 21.98 -15.41 -7.60
CA PRO A 192 23.17 -14.57 -7.41
C PRO A 192 23.39 -14.08 -5.98
N ALA A 193 22.35 -14.03 -5.15
CA ALA A 193 22.45 -13.68 -3.73
C ALA A 193 23.23 -14.72 -2.91
N GLU A 194 23.33 -15.97 -3.38
CA GLU A 194 24.10 -17.04 -2.73
C GLU A 194 25.59 -17.03 -3.12
N ALA A 195 25.98 -16.21 -4.10
CA ALA A 195 27.36 -16.15 -4.57
C ALA A 195 28.31 -15.51 -3.54
N PRO A 196 29.55 -16.00 -3.35
CA PRO A 196 30.47 -15.50 -2.33
C PRO A 196 30.79 -14.00 -2.41
N HIS A 197 30.80 -13.41 -3.61
CA HIS A 197 31.05 -11.98 -3.80
C HIS A 197 29.89 -11.10 -3.33
N ASN A 198 28.67 -11.65 -3.23
CA ASN A 198 27.48 -10.98 -2.72
C ASN A 198 27.23 -11.26 -1.23
N ALA A 199 28.08 -12.04 -0.57
CA ALA A 199 28.01 -12.26 0.88
C ALA A 199 28.37 -10.99 1.70
N HIS A 200 29.08 -10.04 1.09
CA HIS A 200 29.41 -8.77 1.74
C HIS A 200 28.17 -7.84 1.79
N PRO A 201 27.85 -7.19 2.92
CA PRO A 201 26.63 -6.38 3.07
C PRO A 201 26.42 -5.33 1.99
N LEU A 202 27.47 -4.61 1.58
CA LEU A 202 27.38 -3.61 0.52
C LEU A 202 27.03 -4.23 -0.84
N ALA A 203 27.59 -5.39 -1.17
CA ALA A 203 27.30 -6.07 -2.42
C ALA A 203 25.86 -6.61 -2.43
N ALA A 204 25.41 -7.17 -1.29
CA ALA A 204 24.03 -7.59 -1.10
C ALA A 204 23.03 -6.42 -1.25
N GLU A 205 23.36 -5.24 -0.71
CA GLU A 205 22.53 -4.03 -0.85
C GLU A 205 22.47 -3.56 -2.32
N THR A 206 23.60 -3.51 -3.02
CA THR A 206 23.64 -3.17 -4.45
C THR A 206 22.78 -4.11 -5.28
N LEU A 207 22.93 -5.42 -5.08
CA LEU A 207 22.13 -6.43 -5.78
C LEU A 207 20.64 -6.29 -5.47
N LEU A 208 20.27 -5.98 -4.22
CA LEU A 208 18.89 -5.73 -3.84
C LEU A 208 18.32 -4.48 -4.53
N ALA A 209 19.10 -3.39 -4.58
CA ALA A 209 18.70 -2.16 -5.27
C ALA A 209 18.43 -2.43 -6.76
N GLU A 210 19.29 -3.19 -7.42
CA GLU A 210 19.15 -3.57 -8.84
C GLU A 210 17.90 -4.42 -9.08
N ARG A 211 17.64 -5.39 -8.20
CA ARG A 211 16.40 -6.17 -8.25
C ARG A 211 15.18 -5.27 -8.10
N MET A 212 15.21 -4.31 -7.17
CA MET A 212 14.09 -3.39 -6.95
C MET A 212 13.90 -2.44 -8.13
N ASP A 213 14.95 -1.93 -8.76
CA ASP A 213 14.87 -1.08 -9.95
C ASP A 213 14.11 -1.78 -11.09
N VAL A 214 14.44 -3.04 -11.32
CA VAL A 214 13.85 -3.87 -12.36
C VAL A 214 12.39 -4.22 -12.05
N ILE A 215 12.09 -4.62 -10.80
CA ILE A 215 10.72 -4.94 -10.37
C ILE A 215 9.85 -3.68 -10.39
N GLU A 216 10.35 -2.53 -9.92
CA GLU A 216 9.64 -1.26 -9.96
C GLU A 216 9.32 -0.86 -11.40
N ALA A 217 10.28 -1.01 -12.34
CA ALA A 217 10.07 -0.71 -13.75
C ALA A 217 8.98 -1.60 -14.36
N ALA A 218 9.03 -2.92 -14.11
CA ALA A 218 8.03 -3.86 -14.59
C ALA A 218 6.62 -3.55 -14.04
N LEU A 219 6.51 -3.30 -12.74
CA LEU A 219 5.22 -2.98 -12.10
C LEU A 219 4.70 -1.60 -12.50
N SER A 220 5.58 -0.63 -12.74
CA SER A 220 5.22 0.67 -13.30
C SER A 220 4.63 0.50 -14.70
N GLY A 221 5.30 -0.25 -15.59
CA GLY A 221 4.81 -0.52 -16.93
C GLY A 221 3.45 -1.24 -16.92
N TYR A 222 3.26 -2.18 -15.99
CA TYR A 222 2.01 -2.93 -15.84
C TYR A 222 0.83 -2.11 -15.29
N PHE A 223 1.04 -1.36 -14.21
CA PHE A 223 -0.03 -0.61 -13.55
C PHE A 223 -0.21 0.81 -14.10
N GLU A 224 0.87 1.55 -14.34
CA GLU A 224 0.81 2.95 -14.78
C GLU A 224 0.74 3.08 -16.31
N GLY A 225 1.14 2.04 -17.05
CA GLY A 225 1.19 2.05 -18.50
C GLY A 225 2.44 2.75 -19.08
N PRO A 226 2.55 2.82 -20.42
CA PRO A 226 3.76 3.34 -21.10
C PRO A 226 3.96 4.86 -20.95
N ASP A 227 2.87 5.61 -20.75
CA ASP A 227 2.87 7.08 -20.69
C ASP A 227 2.60 7.62 -19.28
N ALA A 228 3.26 7.06 -18.26
CA ALA A 228 3.10 7.47 -16.87
C ALA A 228 3.30 9.00 -16.68
N ARG A 229 2.18 9.75 -16.57
CA ARG A 229 2.12 11.23 -16.51
C ARG A 229 2.74 11.84 -15.25
N THR A 230 3.14 11.00 -14.31
CA THR A 230 3.68 11.32 -13.00
C THR A 230 5.18 11.63 -13.05
N ARG A 231 5.90 11.15 -14.09
CA ARG A 231 7.35 11.27 -14.21
C ARG A 231 7.75 12.31 -15.27
N ASN A 232 8.76 13.12 -14.97
CA ASN A 232 9.29 14.08 -15.95
C ASN A 232 10.22 13.38 -16.97
N GLN A 233 10.65 14.09 -18.01
CA GLN A 233 11.48 13.50 -19.07
C GLN A 233 12.86 13.06 -18.56
N GLU A 234 13.50 13.85 -17.72
CA GLU A 234 14.82 13.56 -17.15
C GLU A 234 14.80 12.28 -16.30
N GLN A 235 13.81 12.12 -15.41
CA GLN A 235 13.60 10.92 -14.61
C GLN A 235 13.38 9.68 -15.50
N ARG A 236 12.65 9.82 -16.61
CA ARG A 236 12.46 8.72 -17.56
C ARG A 236 13.77 8.30 -18.21
N LEU A 237 14.62 9.27 -18.61
CA LEU A 237 15.93 8.99 -19.21
C LEU A 237 16.89 8.31 -18.22
N LEU A 238 16.99 8.83 -16.99
CA LEU A 238 17.85 8.26 -15.95
C LEU A 238 17.47 6.81 -15.63
N ARG A 239 16.16 6.55 -15.50
CA ARG A 239 15.65 5.20 -15.24
C ARG A 239 15.87 4.26 -16.42
N ALA A 240 15.71 4.74 -17.65
CA ALA A 240 15.98 3.95 -18.85
C ALA A 240 17.47 3.57 -18.97
N ALA A 241 18.37 4.52 -18.66
CA ALA A 241 19.80 4.25 -18.62
C ALA A 241 20.14 3.21 -17.54
N ARG A 242 19.64 3.40 -16.31
CA ARG A 242 19.86 2.45 -15.21
C ARG A 242 19.31 1.06 -15.53
N LEU A 243 18.12 0.96 -16.10
CA LEU A 243 17.52 -0.32 -16.46
C LEU A 243 18.31 -1.05 -17.56
N THR A 244 18.88 -0.30 -18.51
CA THR A 244 19.75 -0.85 -19.56
C THR A 244 21.06 -1.39 -18.98
N GLU A 245 21.66 -0.67 -18.03
CA GLU A 245 22.85 -1.11 -17.30
C GLU A 245 22.59 -2.41 -16.54
N VAL A 246 21.54 -2.46 -15.73
CA VAL A 246 21.18 -3.66 -14.95
C VAL A 246 20.82 -4.84 -15.86
N GLN A 247 20.16 -4.60 -16.99
CA GLN A 247 19.88 -5.65 -17.98
C GLN A 247 21.17 -6.26 -18.53
N ALA A 248 22.13 -5.43 -18.91
CA ALA A 248 23.39 -5.86 -19.50
C ALA A 248 24.29 -6.57 -18.49
N GLU A 249 24.39 -6.04 -17.27
CA GLU A 249 25.22 -6.60 -16.20
C GLU A 249 24.77 -8.00 -15.78
N HIS A 250 23.45 -8.21 -15.67
CA HIS A 250 22.87 -9.47 -15.21
C HIS A 250 22.37 -10.38 -16.34
N ASN A 251 22.62 -10.01 -17.60
CA ASN A 251 22.14 -10.72 -18.79
C ASN A 251 20.63 -11.04 -18.74
N LEU A 252 19.81 -10.07 -18.31
CA LEU A 252 18.38 -10.29 -18.07
C LEU A 252 17.61 -10.40 -19.40
N ALA A 253 17.12 -11.61 -19.69
CA ALA A 253 16.30 -11.88 -20.86
C ALA A 253 14.80 -11.66 -20.59
N GLN A 254 14.29 -12.27 -19.51
CA GLN A 254 12.88 -12.25 -19.14
C GLN A 254 12.72 -12.34 -17.63
N ILE A 255 11.67 -11.70 -17.14
CA ILE A 255 11.32 -11.63 -15.73
C ILE A 255 9.86 -12.01 -15.58
N THR A 256 9.56 -12.84 -14.59
CA THR A 256 8.18 -13.17 -14.23
C THR A 256 7.93 -12.71 -12.81
N ILE A 257 6.88 -11.92 -12.61
CA ILE A 257 6.48 -11.42 -11.30
C ILE A 257 5.14 -12.02 -10.95
N ASP A 258 5.09 -12.76 -9.85
CA ASP A 258 3.86 -13.27 -9.25
C ASP A 258 3.54 -12.48 -7.98
N LEU A 259 2.68 -11.49 -8.14
CA LEU A 259 2.28 -10.60 -7.06
C LEU A 259 0.98 -11.10 -6.43
N GLN A 260 1.07 -11.66 -5.22
CA GLN A 260 -0.06 -12.18 -4.46
C GLN A 260 -0.09 -11.63 -3.03
N TYR A 261 -1.28 -11.20 -2.59
CA TYR A 261 -1.53 -10.76 -1.22
C TYR A 261 -2.30 -11.82 -0.43
N GLN A 262 -2.05 -11.94 0.89
CA GLN A 262 -2.86 -12.76 1.82
C GLN A 262 -4.33 -12.31 1.83
N ASP A 263 -5.30 -12.86 2.57
CA ASP A 263 -6.69 -12.32 2.54
C ASP A 263 -6.95 -11.25 3.63
N THR A 264 -7.46 -10.07 3.27
CA THR A 264 -7.94 -8.96 4.16
C THR A 264 -8.98 -8.13 3.39
N GLY A 265 -9.98 -8.78 2.83
CA GLY A 265 -11.13 -8.11 2.20
C GLY A 265 -10.80 -7.37 0.90
N HIS A 266 -11.57 -6.30 0.62
CA HIS A 266 -11.55 -5.62 -0.69
C HIS A 266 -10.34 -4.73 -0.95
N TYR A 267 -9.52 -4.41 0.06
CA TYR A 267 -8.28 -3.64 -0.11
C TYR A 267 -7.27 -4.30 -1.06
N LYS A 268 -7.39 -5.61 -1.24
CA LYS A 268 -6.42 -6.46 -1.95
C LYS A 268 -6.73 -6.69 -3.42
N TYR A 269 -7.88 -6.23 -3.86
CA TYR A 269 -8.22 -6.20 -5.27
C TYR A 269 -7.60 -4.95 -5.87
N LEU A 270 -6.35 -5.08 -6.30
CA LEU A 270 -5.67 -4.00 -7.00
C LEU A 270 -6.12 -3.99 -8.45
N CYS A 271 -6.30 -2.79 -8.99
CA CYS A 271 -6.51 -2.56 -10.41
C CYS A 271 -5.73 -1.32 -10.84
N SER A 272 -5.71 -1.05 -12.13
CA SER A 272 -5.36 0.26 -12.65
C SER A 272 -6.20 0.56 -13.89
N GLU A 273 -5.81 1.58 -14.65
CA GLU A 273 -6.37 1.81 -15.98
C GLU A 273 -5.95 0.72 -16.97
N HIS A 274 -4.79 0.09 -16.73
CA HIS A 274 -4.17 -0.88 -17.63
C HIS A 274 -4.27 -2.32 -17.12
N ALA A 275 -4.56 -2.52 -15.82
CA ALA A 275 -4.66 -3.82 -15.19
C ALA A 275 -6.06 -4.06 -14.62
N ALA A 276 -6.64 -5.21 -14.95
CA ALA A 276 -7.93 -5.65 -14.39
C ALA A 276 -7.84 -5.86 -12.87
N SER A 277 -8.98 -5.74 -12.19
CA SER A 277 -9.06 -5.94 -10.75
C SER A 277 -8.83 -7.40 -10.37
N ALA A 278 -7.77 -7.67 -9.60
CA ALA A 278 -7.43 -9.02 -9.17
C ALA A 278 -6.76 -9.03 -7.77
N LYS A 279 -6.83 -10.19 -7.10
CA LYS A 279 -6.08 -10.46 -5.86
C LYS A 279 -4.62 -10.90 -6.12
N ARG A 280 -4.38 -11.41 -7.33
CA ARG A 280 -3.10 -11.94 -7.79
C ARG A 280 -2.84 -11.42 -9.19
N HIS A 281 -1.67 -10.85 -9.41
CA HIS A 281 -1.21 -10.40 -10.71
C HIS A 281 0.03 -11.20 -11.09
N LEU A 282 -0.10 -12.03 -12.12
CA LEU A 282 1.04 -12.68 -12.73
C LEU A 282 1.36 -11.94 -14.03
N LEU A 283 2.60 -11.50 -14.17
CA LEU A 283 3.05 -10.78 -15.36
C LEU A 283 4.42 -11.27 -15.79
N GLY A 284 4.63 -11.23 -17.11
CA GLY A 284 5.92 -11.38 -17.75
C GLY A 284 6.42 -10.01 -18.16
N CYS A 285 7.71 -9.78 -18.02
CA CYS A 285 8.38 -8.55 -18.40
C CYS A 285 9.66 -8.87 -19.17
N HIS A 286 9.89 -8.14 -20.25
CA HIS A 286 11.18 -8.08 -20.92
C HIS A 286 11.62 -6.61 -21.01
N ILE A 287 12.92 -6.37 -21.04
CA ILE A 287 13.47 -5.02 -21.13
C ILE A 287 13.88 -4.78 -22.59
N ALA A 288 13.35 -3.71 -23.18
CA ALA A 288 13.66 -3.29 -24.54
C ALA A 288 13.83 -1.76 -24.58
N ASN A 289 14.92 -1.28 -25.18
CA ASN A 289 15.23 0.15 -25.30
C ASN A 289 15.17 0.91 -23.96
N GLY A 290 15.65 0.29 -22.88
CA GLY A 290 15.60 0.87 -21.53
C GLY A 290 14.19 0.96 -20.93
N GLN A 291 13.20 0.26 -21.50
CA GLN A 291 11.83 0.21 -20.98
C GLN A 291 11.45 -1.22 -20.60
N ALA A 292 10.77 -1.34 -19.47
CA ALA A 292 10.17 -2.59 -19.02
C ALA A 292 8.81 -2.80 -19.73
N MET A 293 8.76 -3.77 -20.63
CA MET A 293 7.56 -4.15 -21.37
C MET A 293 6.84 -5.28 -20.62
N ALA A 294 5.91 -4.90 -19.75
CA ALA A 294 5.17 -5.83 -18.89
C ALA A 294 3.80 -6.19 -19.48
N ALA A 295 3.43 -7.47 -19.44
CA ALA A 295 2.14 -7.97 -19.89
C ALA A 295 1.60 -9.05 -18.92
N PRO A 296 0.28 -9.13 -18.72
CA PRO A 296 -0.31 -10.17 -17.89
C PRO A 296 -0.06 -11.56 -18.49
N LEU A 297 0.21 -12.53 -17.61
CA LEU A 297 0.30 -13.94 -17.95
C LEU A 297 -0.94 -14.69 -17.40
N PRO A 298 -1.35 -15.80 -18.04
CA PRO A 298 -2.39 -16.64 -17.49
C PRO A 298 -1.95 -17.24 -16.15
N LEU A 299 -2.83 -17.18 -15.15
CA LEU A 299 -2.56 -17.82 -13.87
C LEU A 299 -2.48 -19.34 -14.05
N PRO A 300 -1.51 -20.03 -13.41
CA PRO A 300 -1.46 -21.48 -13.41
C PRO A 300 -2.78 -22.04 -12.88
N LEU A 301 -3.31 -23.08 -13.55
CA LEU A 301 -4.45 -23.82 -13.02
C LEU A 301 -4.08 -24.35 -11.64
N GLU A 302 -4.84 -23.98 -10.61
CA GLU A 302 -4.63 -24.54 -9.27
C GLU A 302 -4.73 -26.06 -9.37
N GLY A 303 -3.61 -26.75 -9.16
CA GLY A 303 -3.58 -28.20 -9.17
C GLY A 303 -4.63 -28.70 -8.19
N LYS A 304 -5.57 -29.52 -8.67
CA LYS A 304 -6.52 -30.23 -7.82
C LYS A 304 -5.72 -30.83 -6.66
N LYS A 305 -5.88 -30.29 -5.45
CA LYS A 305 -5.36 -30.92 -4.24
C LYS A 305 -5.95 -32.33 -4.22
N ALA A 306 -5.13 -33.32 -4.52
CA ALA A 306 -5.45 -34.70 -4.26
C ALA A 306 -5.76 -34.77 -2.76
N LYS A 307 -7.01 -35.10 -2.42
CA LYS A 307 -7.39 -35.43 -1.06
C LYS A 307 -6.54 -36.65 -0.68
N SER A 308 -5.55 -36.47 0.19
CA SER A 308 -5.01 -37.57 1.02
C SER A 308 -5.81 -37.63 2.31
#